data_AF-A0A5E4CMS4-F1
#
_entry.id   AF-A0A5E4CMS4-F1
#
_cell.length_a   1.000
_cell.length_b   1.000
_cell.length_c   1.000
_cell.angle_alpha   90.00
_cell.angle_beta   90.00
_cell.angle_gamma   90.00
#
_symmetry.space_group_name_H-M   'P 1'
#
loop_
_entity.id
_entity.type
_entity.pdbx_description
1 polymer ?
#
loop_
_entity_poly.entity_id
_entity_poly.type
_entity_poly.pdbx_seq_one_letter_code
_entity_poly.pdbx_strand_id
1 'polypeptide(L)'
;MCASGDTIRNIMLAAHRHGMTSGDYAFFNIELFNSSSYGDGSWKRGDKHDFEAKQAYSSLQTVTLLRTVKPEFEKFSMEVKSSVEKQGLNEEDYVNMFVEGFHDAILLYVLALHEVLRAGYSKKDGGKIIQQTWNRTFEGIAGQVSIDANGDRYGDFSVIAMTDVEAGTQEVIGDYFGKEGRFEMRPNVKYPWGPLKLRIDETRTVEHSNGPPCKSCGLEESAVTGIVVGALLGAGLLMAFYFFRKKYRITIERRNQQEESNIGKHRELREDSIRSHFSVA
;
A
#
# COMPACT_ATOMS: atom_id res chain seq x y z
N MET A 1 8.64 1.11 -8.79
CA MET A 1 7.52 1.95 -8.29
C MET A 1 6.29 1.07 -8.14
N CYS A 2 5.47 1.29 -7.11
CA CYS A 2 4.23 0.55 -6.91
C CYS A 2 3.18 1.52 -6.38
N ALA A 3 2.26 1.95 -7.25
CA ALA A 3 1.22 2.92 -6.98
C ALA A 3 0.08 2.76 -8.00
N SER A 4 -0.99 3.53 -7.88
CA SER A 4 -2.04 3.55 -8.90
C SER A 4 -1.50 3.98 -10.27
N GLY A 5 -2.15 3.53 -11.35
CA GLY A 5 -1.74 3.86 -12.72
C GLY A 5 -1.62 5.37 -12.95
N ASP A 6 -2.51 6.19 -12.39
CA ASP A 6 -2.44 7.64 -12.50
C ASP A 6 -1.29 8.26 -11.70
N THR A 7 -0.96 7.70 -10.54
CA THR A 7 0.20 8.15 -9.76
C THR A 7 1.49 7.87 -10.53
N ILE A 8 1.62 6.66 -11.10
CA ILE A 8 2.74 6.30 -11.97
C ILE A 8 2.81 7.26 -13.16
N ARG A 9 1.69 7.52 -13.83
CA ARG A 9 1.63 8.46 -14.96
C ARG A 9 2.12 9.86 -14.59
N ASN A 10 1.67 10.38 -13.46
CA ASN A 10 2.06 11.70 -12.97
C ASN A 10 3.56 11.76 -12.63
N ILE A 11 4.12 10.71 -12.04
CA ILE A 11 5.56 10.61 -11.79
C ILE A 11 6.34 10.60 -13.11
N MET A 12 5.90 9.82 -14.09
CA MET A 12 6.55 9.75 -15.40
C MET A 12 6.50 11.08 -16.16
N LEU A 13 5.37 11.80 -16.11
CA LEU A 13 5.25 13.15 -16.67
C LEU A 13 6.22 14.13 -15.99
N ALA A 14 6.31 14.10 -14.66
CA ALA A 14 7.26 14.93 -13.93
C ALA A 14 8.71 14.59 -14.32
N ALA A 15 9.07 13.31 -14.33
CA ALA A 15 10.39 12.84 -14.76
C ALA A 15 10.73 13.28 -16.19
N HIS A 16 9.74 13.24 -17.09
CA HIS A 16 9.92 13.69 -18.48
C HIS A 16 10.21 15.18 -18.57
N ARG A 17 9.50 16.03 -17.83
CA ARG A 17 9.77 17.48 -17.75
C ARG A 17 11.13 17.82 -17.18
N HIS A 18 11.68 16.94 -16.34
CA HIS A 18 13.03 17.04 -15.80
C HIS A 18 14.10 16.38 -16.69
N GLY A 19 13.74 15.92 -17.89
CA GLY A 19 14.69 15.32 -18.85
C GLY A 19 15.19 13.93 -18.47
N MET A 20 14.52 13.24 -17.55
CA MET A 20 14.99 11.97 -16.99
C MET A 20 14.55 10.73 -17.81
N THR A 21 13.74 10.92 -18.85
CA THR A 21 13.12 9.81 -19.61
C THR A 21 13.81 9.51 -20.94
N SER A 22 14.99 10.09 -21.16
CA SER A 22 15.75 9.97 -22.43
C SER A 22 16.81 8.85 -22.42
N GLY A 23 16.91 8.06 -21.34
CA GLY A 23 17.76 6.87 -21.25
C GLY A 23 18.74 6.82 -20.08
N ASP A 24 18.88 7.91 -19.35
CA ASP A 24 19.78 7.99 -18.18
C ASP A 24 19.19 7.27 -16.95
N TYR A 25 17.88 6.99 -16.96
CA TYR A 25 17.16 6.32 -15.89
C TYR A 25 16.33 5.16 -16.45
N ALA A 26 16.23 4.08 -15.68
CA ALA A 26 15.32 2.98 -15.93
C ALA A 26 14.17 3.04 -14.92
N PHE A 27 12.96 3.26 -15.40
CA PHE A 27 11.77 3.28 -14.56
C PHE A 27 11.09 1.93 -14.60
N PHE A 28 10.72 1.41 -13.43
CA PHE A 28 9.91 0.21 -13.31
C PHE A 28 8.63 0.51 -12.53
N ASN A 29 7.48 0.05 -13.01
CA ASN A 29 6.29 -0.12 -12.17
C ASN A 29 5.91 -1.60 -12.03
N ILE A 30 5.16 -1.90 -10.98
CA ILE A 30 4.73 -3.25 -10.65
C ILE A 30 3.21 -3.32 -10.77
N GLU A 31 2.73 -4.23 -11.62
CA GLU A 31 1.33 -4.47 -11.92
C GLU A 31 1.03 -5.98 -11.85
N LEU A 32 0.96 -6.51 -10.62
CA LEU A 32 0.86 -7.96 -10.38
C LEU A 32 -0.54 -8.54 -10.56
N PHE A 33 -1.57 -7.70 -10.61
CA PHE A 33 -2.94 -8.19 -10.60
C PHE A 33 -3.57 -8.22 -11.99
N ASN A 34 -2.83 -7.88 -13.05
CA ASN A 34 -3.34 -7.75 -14.42
C ASN A 34 -4.64 -6.92 -14.42
N SER A 35 -4.53 -5.73 -13.84
CA SER A 35 -5.62 -4.79 -13.66
C SER A 35 -5.14 -3.39 -14.02
N SER A 36 -5.92 -2.75 -14.89
CA SER A 36 -5.83 -1.35 -15.31
C SER A 36 -5.62 -0.37 -14.15
N SER A 37 -6.08 -0.71 -12.94
CA SER A 37 -5.92 0.10 -11.72
C SER A 37 -4.47 0.34 -11.32
N TYR A 38 -3.56 -0.61 -11.58
CA TYR A 38 -2.15 -0.56 -11.15
C TYR A 38 -1.20 -0.08 -12.25
N GLY A 39 -1.73 0.34 -13.39
CA GLY A 39 -0.96 0.83 -14.53
C GLY A 39 -0.40 -0.31 -15.35
N ASP A 40 -1.24 -0.85 -16.24
CA ASP A 40 -0.96 -1.84 -17.29
C ASP A 40 0.06 -1.41 -18.36
N GLY A 41 0.79 -0.33 -18.10
CA GLY A 41 1.60 0.36 -19.09
C GLY A 41 0.82 1.37 -19.93
N SER A 42 -0.52 1.45 -19.84
CA SER A 42 -1.30 2.41 -20.62
C SER A 42 -0.95 3.85 -20.24
N TRP A 43 -0.32 4.55 -21.19
CA TRP A 43 0.02 5.97 -21.12
C TRP A 43 -1.16 6.88 -21.49
N LYS A 44 -2.12 6.35 -22.24
CA LYS A 44 -3.22 7.11 -22.85
C LYS A 44 -4.36 7.29 -21.85
N ARG A 45 -4.85 8.52 -21.71
CA ARG A 45 -6.00 8.90 -20.87
C ARG A 45 -7.03 9.74 -21.63
N GLY A 46 -6.76 10.10 -22.89
CA GLY A 46 -7.61 11.01 -23.65
C GLY A 46 -7.48 12.46 -23.20
N ASP A 47 -6.39 12.81 -22.53
CA ASP A 47 -6.14 14.16 -22.02
C ASP A 47 -5.08 14.91 -22.86
N LYS A 48 -4.83 16.18 -22.49
CA LYS A 48 -3.85 17.03 -23.18
C LYS A 48 -2.39 16.58 -23.01
N HIS A 49 -2.11 15.64 -22.12
CA HIS A 49 -0.78 15.15 -21.78
C HIS A 49 -0.46 13.81 -22.46
N ASP A 50 -1.36 13.22 -23.23
CA ASP A 50 -1.15 11.90 -23.84
C ASP A 50 0.11 11.81 -24.71
N PHE A 51 0.42 12.86 -25.47
CA PHE A 51 1.65 12.87 -26.28
C PHE A 51 2.91 12.92 -25.41
N GLU A 52 2.89 13.73 -24.35
CA GLU A 52 3.97 13.83 -23.36
C GLU A 52 4.15 12.50 -22.60
N ALA A 53 3.03 11.90 -22.18
CA ALA A 53 3.00 10.62 -21.48
C ALA A 53 3.56 9.49 -22.34
N LYS A 54 3.19 9.42 -23.63
CA LYS A 54 3.73 8.43 -24.56
C LYS A 54 5.26 8.49 -24.63
N GLN A 55 5.82 9.69 -24.73
CA GLN A 55 7.28 9.87 -24.75
C GLN A 55 7.92 9.45 -23.43
N ALA A 56 7.34 9.86 -22.30
CA ALA A 56 7.82 9.48 -20.97
C ALA A 56 7.84 7.96 -20.77
N TYR A 57 6.77 7.27 -21.19
CA TYR A 57 6.58 5.83 -21.04
C TYR A 57 7.51 4.99 -21.91
N SER A 58 8.21 5.57 -22.88
CA SER A 58 9.30 4.87 -23.57
C SER A 58 10.33 4.32 -22.58
N SER A 59 10.56 5.01 -21.46
CA SER A 59 11.50 4.68 -20.38
C SER A 59 10.92 3.88 -19.22
N LEU A 60 9.62 3.58 -19.26
CA LEU A 60 8.95 2.76 -18.26
C LEU A 60 8.91 1.29 -18.70
N GLN A 61 9.23 0.40 -17.76
CA GLN A 61 9.04 -1.03 -17.88
C GLN A 61 8.04 -1.49 -16.81
N THR A 62 7.01 -2.23 -17.23
CA THR A 62 5.98 -2.75 -16.32
C THR A 62 6.27 -4.21 -16.03
N VAL A 63 6.47 -4.54 -14.75
CA VAL A 63 6.58 -5.94 -14.29
C VAL A 63 5.17 -6.45 -13.97
N THR A 64 4.76 -7.52 -14.62
CA THR A 64 3.46 -8.17 -14.42
C THR A 64 3.64 -9.69 -14.27
N LEU A 65 2.58 -10.41 -13.94
CA LEU A 65 2.61 -11.88 -13.96
C LEU A 65 2.84 -12.40 -15.37
N LEU A 66 3.41 -13.60 -15.48
CA LEU A 66 3.69 -14.23 -16.77
C LEU A 66 2.45 -14.20 -17.67
N ARG A 67 2.54 -13.44 -18.77
CA ARG A 67 1.42 -13.36 -19.73
C ARG A 67 1.48 -14.55 -20.67
N THR A 68 0.44 -15.36 -20.65
CA THR A 68 0.25 -16.46 -21.58
C THR A 68 -0.87 -16.14 -22.57
N VAL A 69 -0.75 -16.70 -23.77
CA VAL A 69 -1.68 -16.49 -24.90
C VAL A 69 -2.37 -17.79 -25.29
N LYS A 70 -2.70 -18.60 -24.27
CA LYS A 70 -3.32 -19.90 -24.51
C LYS A 70 -4.78 -19.70 -24.94
N PRO A 71 -5.26 -20.37 -26.01
CA PRO A 71 -6.67 -20.28 -26.42
C PRO A 71 -7.64 -20.68 -25.31
N GLU A 72 -7.25 -21.61 -24.43
CA GLU A 72 -8.03 -22.04 -23.29
C GLU A 72 -8.25 -20.89 -22.28
N PHE A 73 -7.23 -20.06 -22.08
CA PHE A 73 -7.30 -18.89 -21.19
C PHE A 73 -8.24 -17.82 -21.75
N GLU A 74 -8.23 -17.58 -23.07
CA GLU A 74 -9.16 -16.65 -23.71
C GLU A 74 -10.61 -17.10 -23.54
N LYS A 75 -10.87 -18.39 -23.76
CA LYS A 75 -12.19 -18.98 -23.56
C LYS A 75 -12.65 -18.83 -22.11
N PHE A 76 -11.81 -19.18 -21.16
CA PHE A 76 -12.08 -18.99 -19.73
C PHE A 76 -12.40 -17.53 -19.41
N SER A 77 -11.62 -16.59 -19.94
CA SER A 77 -11.83 -15.16 -19.71
C SER A 77 -13.17 -14.67 -20.25
N MET A 78 -13.60 -15.14 -21.42
CA MET A 78 -14.92 -14.85 -21.98
C MET A 78 -16.06 -15.43 -21.13
N GLU A 79 -15.90 -16.66 -20.62
CA GLU A 79 -16.91 -17.32 -19.77
C GLU A 79 -17.07 -16.64 -18.40
N VAL A 80 -15.95 -16.24 -17.77
CA VAL A 80 -15.96 -15.46 -16.52
C VAL A 80 -16.65 -14.11 -16.77
N LYS A 81 -16.23 -13.38 -17.80
CA LYS A 81 -16.85 -12.11 -18.19
C LYS A 81 -18.36 -12.23 -18.36
N SER A 82 -18.82 -13.19 -19.17
CA SER A 82 -20.25 -13.41 -19.41
C SER A 82 -21.02 -13.73 -18.13
N SER A 83 -20.39 -14.45 -17.19
CA SER A 83 -21.02 -14.84 -15.92
C SER A 83 -21.15 -13.66 -14.96
N VAL A 84 -20.14 -12.78 -14.90
CA VAL A 84 -20.13 -11.56 -14.07
C VAL A 84 -21.11 -10.52 -14.62
N GLU A 85 -21.14 -10.33 -15.95
CA GLU A 85 -22.09 -9.41 -16.61
C GLU A 85 -23.56 -9.82 -16.36
N LYS A 86 -23.85 -11.12 -16.36
CA LYS A 86 -25.19 -11.64 -16.02
C LYS A 86 -25.62 -11.34 -14.59
N GLN A 87 -24.67 -11.09 -13.68
CA GLN A 87 -24.94 -10.67 -12.30
C GLN A 87 -25.12 -9.15 -12.18
N GLY A 88 -25.00 -8.40 -13.28
CA GLY A 88 -25.16 -6.95 -13.32
C GLY A 88 -23.92 -6.17 -12.92
N LEU A 89 -22.75 -6.82 -12.88
CA LEU A 89 -21.46 -6.18 -12.63
C LEU A 89 -20.74 -5.93 -13.96
N ASN A 90 -20.35 -4.67 -14.19
CA ASN A 90 -19.57 -4.25 -15.34
C ASN A 90 -18.21 -3.78 -14.85
N GLU A 91 -17.21 -4.66 -14.91
CA GLU A 91 -15.81 -4.31 -14.63
C GLU A 91 -15.02 -4.38 -15.95
N GLU A 92 -13.91 -3.65 -16.05
CA GLU A 92 -13.08 -3.70 -17.26
C GLU A 92 -12.14 -4.92 -17.25
N ASP A 93 -11.73 -5.38 -16.07
CA ASP A 93 -10.78 -6.48 -15.87
C ASP A 93 -11.42 -7.69 -15.17
N TYR A 94 -12.08 -8.55 -15.94
CA TYR A 94 -12.81 -9.70 -15.39
C TYR A 94 -11.90 -10.86 -14.91
N VAL A 95 -10.64 -10.90 -15.32
CA VAL A 95 -9.69 -11.96 -14.95
C VAL A 95 -8.41 -11.34 -14.42
N ASN A 96 -8.24 -11.45 -13.11
CA ASN A 96 -7.02 -11.13 -12.40
C ASN A 96 -6.37 -12.42 -11.84
N MET A 97 -5.20 -12.28 -11.21
CA MET A 97 -4.47 -13.39 -10.58
C MET A 97 -5.33 -14.22 -9.63
N PHE A 98 -6.27 -13.62 -8.91
CA PHE A 98 -7.10 -14.33 -7.94
C PHE A 98 -8.11 -15.23 -8.65
N VAL A 99 -8.73 -14.74 -9.72
CA VAL A 99 -9.70 -15.51 -10.52
C VAL A 99 -9.02 -16.73 -11.16
N GLU A 100 -7.85 -16.52 -11.77
CA GLU A 100 -7.00 -17.62 -12.28
C GLU A 100 -6.59 -18.57 -11.15
N GLY A 101 -6.05 -18.03 -10.06
CA GLY A 101 -5.51 -18.81 -8.96
C GLY A 101 -6.56 -19.70 -8.29
N PHE A 102 -7.80 -19.23 -8.13
CA PHE A 102 -8.88 -20.05 -7.57
C PHE A 102 -9.38 -21.12 -8.54
N HIS A 103 -9.41 -20.85 -9.84
CA HIS A 103 -9.66 -21.89 -10.84
C HIS A 103 -8.63 -23.02 -10.70
N ASP A 104 -7.35 -22.66 -10.67
CA ASP A 104 -6.25 -23.62 -10.62
C ASP A 104 -6.14 -24.33 -9.26
N ALA A 105 -6.58 -23.68 -8.17
CA ALA A 105 -6.66 -24.29 -6.85
C ALA A 105 -7.64 -25.49 -6.82
N ILE A 106 -8.73 -25.44 -7.59
CA ILE A 106 -9.66 -26.57 -7.69
C ILE A 106 -9.02 -27.73 -8.46
N LEU A 107 -8.30 -27.44 -9.55
CA LEU A 107 -7.56 -28.47 -10.29
C LEU A 107 -6.52 -29.15 -9.41
N LEU A 108 -5.73 -28.36 -8.68
CA LEU A 108 -4.73 -28.83 -7.73
C LEU A 108 -5.34 -29.72 -6.64
N TYR A 109 -6.46 -29.30 -6.07
CA TYR A 109 -7.20 -30.08 -5.07
C TYR A 109 -7.68 -31.42 -5.62
N VAL A 110 -8.26 -31.43 -6.83
CA VAL A 110 -8.76 -32.66 -7.46
C VAL A 110 -7.62 -33.66 -7.73
N LEU A 111 -6.49 -33.16 -8.23
CA LEU A 111 -5.29 -33.97 -8.45
C LEU A 111 -4.78 -34.58 -7.14
N ALA A 112 -4.63 -33.77 -6.09
CA ALA A 112 -4.19 -34.24 -4.78
C ALA A 112 -5.19 -35.24 -4.17
N LEU A 113 -6.48 -34.96 -4.24
CA LEU A 113 -7.52 -35.84 -3.72
C LEU A 113 -7.52 -37.20 -4.46
N HIS A 114 -7.32 -37.20 -5.77
CA HIS A 114 -7.25 -38.44 -6.56
C HIS A 114 -6.12 -39.36 -6.05
N GLU A 115 -4.94 -38.80 -5.79
CA GLU A 115 -3.79 -39.55 -5.27
C GLU A 115 -4.02 -40.05 -3.84
N VAL A 116 -4.63 -39.23 -2.98
CA VAL A 116 -5.01 -39.60 -1.61
C VAL A 116 -6.00 -40.75 -1.59
N LEU A 117 -7.04 -40.71 -2.44
CA LEU A 117 -8.03 -41.78 -2.55
C LEU A 117 -7.42 -43.09 -3.06
N ARG A 118 -6.51 -43.02 -4.04
CA ARG A 118 -5.78 -44.19 -4.56
C ARG A 118 -4.89 -44.85 -3.51
N ALA A 119 -4.38 -44.08 -2.56
CA ALA A 119 -3.60 -44.58 -1.44
C ALA A 119 -4.46 -45.14 -0.29
N GLY A 120 -5.80 -45.20 -0.44
CA GLY A 120 -6.71 -45.78 0.54
C GLY A 120 -7.14 -44.82 1.66
N TYR A 121 -6.77 -43.54 1.56
CA TYR A 121 -7.23 -42.49 2.47
C TYR A 121 -8.56 -41.90 1.99
N SER A 122 -9.12 -40.97 2.77
CA SER A 122 -10.39 -40.31 2.49
C SER A 122 -10.22 -38.82 2.22
N LYS A 123 -11.29 -38.18 1.74
CA LYS A 123 -11.36 -36.71 1.62
C LYS A 123 -11.29 -35.96 2.95
N LYS A 124 -11.32 -36.67 4.09
CA LYS A 124 -11.20 -36.08 5.44
C LYS A 124 -9.74 -35.98 5.89
N ASP A 125 -8.82 -36.64 5.21
CA ASP A 125 -7.39 -36.64 5.52
C ASP A 125 -6.71 -35.38 5.00
N GLY A 126 -7.11 -34.21 5.51
CA GLY A 126 -6.69 -32.89 5.00
C GLY A 126 -5.17 -32.72 4.94
N GLY A 127 -4.43 -33.18 5.96
CA GLY A 127 -2.96 -33.14 5.95
C GLY A 127 -2.34 -33.96 4.82
N LYS A 128 -2.94 -35.10 4.45
CA LYS A 128 -2.50 -35.90 3.31
C LYS A 128 -2.81 -35.22 1.98
N ILE A 129 -3.97 -34.57 1.88
CA ILE A 129 -4.35 -33.79 0.69
C ILE A 129 -3.35 -32.65 0.50
N ILE A 130 -3.10 -31.84 1.52
CA ILE A 130 -2.14 -30.73 1.45
C ILE A 130 -0.72 -31.23 1.13
N GLN A 131 -0.29 -32.34 1.73
CA GLN A 131 1.02 -32.92 1.37
C GLN A 131 1.11 -33.27 -0.13
N GLN A 132 0.02 -33.76 -0.73
CA GLN A 132 -0.05 -34.03 -2.17
C GLN A 132 -0.25 -32.77 -3.03
N THR A 133 -0.51 -31.59 -2.45
CA THR A 133 -0.53 -30.34 -3.23
C THR A 133 0.86 -29.70 -3.36
N TRP A 134 1.82 -30.08 -2.50
CA TRP A 134 3.16 -29.48 -2.46
C TRP A 134 4.14 -30.16 -3.42
N ASN A 135 5.22 -29.46 -3.75
CA ASN A 135 6.33 -29.93 -4.58
C ASN A 135 5.88 -30.58 -5.89
N ARG A 136 4.93 -29.95 -6.59
CA ARG A 136 4.35 -30.48 -7.81
C ARG A 136 4.16 -29.40 -8.84
N THR A 137 4.09 -29.86 -10.08
CA THR A 137 3.78 -29.00 -11.21
C THR A 137 2.59 -29.57 -11.97
N PHE A 138 1.65 -28.73 -12.35
CA PHE A 138 0.47 -29.09 -13.12
C PHE A 138 0.15 -28.01 -14.15
N GLU A 139 -0.75 -28.31 -15.08
CA GLU A 139 -1.22 -27.37 -16.09
C GLU A 139 -2.46 -26.65 -15.56
N GLY A 140 -2.35 -25.34 -15.36
CA GLY A 140 -3.43 -24.43 -15.00
C GLY A 140 -4.05 -23.76 -16.23
N ILE A 141 -5.04 -22.90 -16.02
CA ILE A 141 -5.77 -22.26 -17.13
C ILE A 141 -4.91 -21.28 -17.93
N ALA A 142 -4.01 -20.58 -17.24
CA ALA A 142 -3.10 -19.62 -17.82
C ALA A 142 -1.70 -20.20 -18.03
N GLY A 143 -1.50 -21.52 -17.95
CA GLY A 143 -0.18 -22.12 -18.12
C GLY A 143 0.27 -23.01 -16.96
N GLN A 144 1.55 -23.34 -16.97
CA GLN A 144 2.13 -24.25 -15.99
C GLN A 144 2.16 -23.60 -14.60
N VAL A 145 1.69 -24.32 -13.58
CA VAL A 145 1.70 -23.88 -12.18
C VAL A 145 2.59 -24.83 -11.39
N SER A 146 3.60 -24.28 -10.72
CA SER A 146 4.51 -25.04 -9.86
C SER A 146 4.37 -24.61 -8.41
N ILE A 147 4.13 -25.57 -7.53
CA ILE A 147 4.11 -25.41 -6.08
C ILE A 147 5.41 -25.98 -5.52
N ASP A 148 6.11 -25.20 -4.71
CA ASP A 148 7.36 -25.59 -4.09
C ASP A 148 7.16 -26.59 -2.93
N ALA A 149 8.26 -27.00 -2.31
CA ALA A 149 8.23 -27.93 -1.19
C ALA A 149 7.64 -27.35 0.11
N ASN A 150 7.48 -26.02 0.20
CA ASN A 150 6.85 -25.33 1.31
C ASN A 150 5.34 -25.11 1.09
N GLY A 151 4.84 -25.41 -0.10
CA GLY A 151 3.44 -25.23 -0.46
C GLY A 151 3.13 -23.89 -1.12
N ASP A 152 4.15 -23.13 -1.51
CA ASP A 152 4.00 -21.81 -2.14
C ASP A 152 4.15 -21.91 -3.66
N ARG A 153 3.37 -21.13 -4.41
CA ARG A 153 3.47 -21.08 -5.88
C ARG A 153 4.74 -20.32 -6.27
N TYR A 154 5.54 -20.90 -7.17
CA TYR A 154 6.61 -20.16 -7.84
C TYR A 154 6.01 -19.03 -8.67
N GLY A 155 6.51 -17.80 -8.47
CA GLY A 155 6.07 -16.63 -9.20
C GLY A 155 6.81 -16.50 -10.53
N ASP A 156 6.06 -16.64 -11.63
CA ASP A 156 6.55 -16.34 -12.97
C ASP A 156 6.08 -14.94 -13.39
N PHE A 157 6.98 -14.16 -13.97
CA PHE A 157 6.74 -12.75 -14.29
C PHE A 157 7.10 -12.43 -15.74
N SER A 158 6.44 -11.43 -16.31
CA SER A 158 6.79 -10.83 -17.58
C SER A 158 7.18 -9.37 -17.39
N VAL A 159 8.10 -8.88 -18.21
CA VAL A 159 8.43 -7.45 -18.30
C VAL A 159 7.85 -6.91 -19.61
N ILE A 160 7.02 -5.89 -19.52
CA ILE A 160 6.46 -5.16 -20.65
C ILE A 160 7.23 -3.86 -20.84
N ALA A 161 7.56 -3.52 -22.08
CA ALA A 161 8.14 -2.23 -22.41
C ALA A 161 7.63 -1.72 -23.77
N MET A 162 7.81 -0.43 -24.04
CA MET A 162 7.40 0.19 -25.30
C MET A 162 8.39 -0.13 -26.42
N THR A 163 8.02 -0.98 -27.38
CA THR A 163 8.89 -1.41 -28.48
C THR A 163 8.79 -0.51 -29.72
N ASP A 164 7.70 0.24 -29.85
CA ASP A 164 7.52 1.28 -30.86
C ASP A 164 7.14 2.61 -30.17
N VAL A 165 8.07 3.56 -30.16
CA VAL A 165 7.88 4.88 -29.51
C VAL A 165 6.99 5.80 -30.35
N GLU A 166 6.95 5.63 -31.67
CA GLU A 166 6.10 6.43 -32.55
C GLU A 166 4.64 6.03 -32.38
N ALA A 167 4.35 4.74 -32.40
CA ALA A 167 3.00 4.21 -32.15
C ALA A 167 2.62 4.24 -30.66
N GLY A 168 3.60 4.10 -29.77
CA GLY A 168 3.38 3.88 -28.33
C GLY A 168 3.04 2.42 -27.98
N THR A 169 3.40 1.48 -28.86
CA THR A 169 3.10 0.05 -28.72
C THR A 169 3.95 -0.58 -27.63
N GLN A 170 3.31 -1.37 -26.77
CA GLN A 170 3.95 -2.09 -25.67
C GLN A 170 3.87 -3.59 -25.89
N GLU A 171 4.97 -4.28 -25.63
CA GLU A 171 5.09 -5.73 -25.81
C GLU A 171 5.87 -6.34 -24.65
N VAL A 172 5.67 -7.64 -24.42
CA VAL A 172 6.49 -8.39 -23.46
C VAL A 172 7.89 -8.55 -24.03
N ILE A 173 8.89 -8.08 -23.30
CA ILE A 173 10.30 -8.07 -23.71
C ILE A 173 11.14 -9.18 -23.05
N GLY A 174 10.64 -9.79 -21.98
CA GLY A 174 11.34 -10.84 -21.26
C GLY A 174 10.47 -11.45 -20.16
N ASP A 175 10.84 -12.64 -19.74
CA ASP A 175 10.13 -13.42 -18.75
C ASP A 175 11.09 -13.92 -17.67
N TYR A 176 10.61 -13.99 -16.43
CA TYR A 176 11.29 -14.63 -15.31
C TYR A 176 10.52 -15.90 -14.93
N PHE A 177 11.22 -17.02 -14.88
CA PHE A 177 10.68 -18.30 -14.45
C PHE A 177 11.14 -18.60 -13.02
N GLY A 178 10.19 -18.57 -12.08
CA GLY A 178 10.46 -18.63 -10.66
C GLY A 178 11.05 -19.95 -10.19
N LYS A 179 10.65 -21.06 -10.83
CA LYS A 179 11.15 -22.39 -10.48
C LYS A 179 12.61 -22.58 -10.88
N GLU A 180 12.99 -22.07 -12.06
CA GLU A 180 14.35 -22.14 -12.59
C GLU A 180 15.25 -21.03 -12.05
N GLY A 181 14.67 -19.96 -11.51
CA GLY A 181 15.40 -18.78 -11.06
C GLY A 181 16.10 -18.04 -12.21
N ARG A 182 15.51 -18.08 -13.41
CA ARG A 182 16.12 -17.51 -14.63
C ARG A 182 15.25 -16.43 -15.24
N PHE A 183 15.89 -15.34 -15.63
CA PHE A 183 15.31 -14.31 -16.48
C PHE A 183 15.81 -14.49 -17.91
N GLU A 184 14.88 -14.54 -18.86
CA GLU A 184 15.15 -14.78 -20.27
C GLU A 184 14.48 -13.68 -21.10
N MET A 185 15.26 -13.03 -21.96
CA MET A 185 14.76 -12.03 -22.90
C MET A 185 14.03 -12.73 -24.05
N ARG A 186 12.86 -12.22 -24.46
CA ARG A 186 12.11 -12.82 -25.56
C ARG A 186 12.86 -12.60 -26.89
N PRO A 187 12.97 -13.64 -27.74
CA PRO A 187 13.60 -13.50 -29.04
C PRO A 187 12.77 -12.57 -29.94
N ASN A 188 13.44 -11.88 -30.87
CA ASN A 188 12.84 -11.01 -31.90
C ASN A 188 12.12 -9.74 -31.43
N VAL A 189 12.30 -9.35 -30.17
CA VAL A 189 11.77 -8.07 -29.67
C VAL A 189 12.71 -6.92 -30.03
N LYS A 190 12.17 -5.86 -30.65
CA LYS A 190 12.92 -4.64 -30.92
C LYS A 190 13.07 -3.85 -29.62
N TYR A 191 14.27 -3.86 -29.05
CA TYR A 191 14.54 -3.05 -27.87
C TYR A 191 14.59 -1.56 -28.24
N PRO A 192 13.75 -0.70 -27.64
CA PRO A 192 13.79 0.75 -27.85
C PRO A 192 15.14 1.34 -27.40
N TRP A 193 15.72 0.72 -26.37
CA TRP A 193 17.08 0.91 -25.90
C TRP A 193 17.94 -0.14 -26.59
N GLY A 194 18.43 0.13 -27.80
CA GLY A 194 19.44 -0.76 -28.39
C GLY A 194 20.57 -1.05 -27.38
N PRO A 195 21.39 -2.09 -27.56
CA PRO A 195 22.38 -2.57 -26.58
C PRO A 195 23.39 -1.52 -26.08
N LEU A 196 23.42 -0.31 -26.67
CA LEU A 196 24.28 0.82 -26.31
C LEU A 196 23.57 2.00 -25.59
N LYS A 197 22.24 1.98 -25.38
CA LYS A 197 21.49 3.19 -24.95
C LYS A 197 21.14 3.27 -23.46
N LEU A 198 21.10 2.16 -22.75
CA LEU A 198 21.02 2.19 -21.28
C LEU A 198 22.45 2.38 -20.73
N ARG A 199 22.96 3.61 -20.77
CA ARG A 199 24.13 3.98 -19.97
C ARG A 199 23.63 4.35 -18.57
N ILE A 200 23.24 3.34 -17.80
CA ILE A 200 23.08 3.53 -16.36
C ILE A 200 24.49 3.76 -15.82
N ASP A 201 24.89 5.01 -15.75
CA ASP A 201 26.14 5.41 -15.14
C ASP A 201 25.97 5.33 -13.62
N GLU A 202 26.30 4.16 -13.06
CA GLU A 202 26.24 3.93 -11.62
C GLU A 202 27.08 4.95 -10.82
N THR A 203 28.04 5.64 -11.47
CA THR A 203 28.87 6.65 -10.80
C THR A 203 28.13 7.95 -10.48
N ARG A 204 27.10 8.32 -11.26
CA ARG A 204 26.20 9.47 -10.95
C ARG A 204 25.31 9.19 -9.73
N THR A 205 24.90 7.94 -9.51
CA THR A 205 24.20 7.54 -8.28
C THR A 205 25.09 7.67 -7.04
N VAL A 206 26.40 7.51 -7.18
CA VAL A 206 27.38 7.67 -6.09
C VAL A 206 27.70 9.14 -5.80
N GLU A 207 27.66 10.03 -6.80
CA GLU A 207 27.82 11.48 -6.55
C GLU A 207 26.66 12.06 -5.71
N HIS A 208 25.44 11.55 -5.88
CA HIS A 208 24.30 11.93 -5.04
C HIS A 208 24.36 11.36 -3.61
N SER A 209 25.15 10.32 -3.34
CA SER A 209 25.38 9.82 -1.97
C SER A 209 26.59 10.47 -1.28
N ASN A 210 27.52 11.05 -2.06
CA ASN A 210 28.74 11.70 -1.56
C ASN A 210 28.65 13.24 -1.46
N GLY A 211 27.52 13.84 -1.87
CA GLY A 211 27.19 15.20 -1.43
C GLY A 211 27.00 15.23 0.10
N PRO A 212 27.29 16.34 0.80
CA PRO A 212 26.95 16.44 2.21
C PRO A 212 25.46 16.10 2.34
N PRO A 213 25.04 15.24 3.30
CA PRO A 213 23.65 14.86 3.45
C PRO A 213 22.82 16.13 3.39
N CYS A 214 21.87 16.18 2.45
CA CYS A 214 21.03 17.35 2.21
C CYS A 214 20.49 17.83 3.55
N LYS A 215 21.12 18.87 4.10
CA LYS A 215 20.67 19.47 5.35
C LYS A 215 19.37 20.18 5.00
N SER A 216 18.31 19.67 5.61
CA SER A 216 16.94 20.19 5.60
C SER A 216 16.00 19.63 4.52
N CYS A 217 15.58 18.37 4.70
CA CYS A 217 14.14 18.08 4.70
C CYS A 217 13.69 18.01 6.17
N GLY A 218 13.32 19.17 6.73
CA GLY A 218 13.01 19.37 8.15
C GLY A 218 11.72 18.69 8.63
N LEU A 219 11.78 17.37 8.83
CA LEU A 219 10.77 16.66 9.63
C LEU A 219 11.22 16.48 11.09
N GLU A 220 12.52 16.37 11.34
CA GLU A 220 13.08 16.19 12.70
C GLU A 220 13.01 17.47 13.55
N GLU A 221 13.33 18.64 12.98
CA GLU A 221 13.27 19.92 13.72
C GLU A 221 11.83 20.32 14.09
N SER A 222 10.84 19.99 13.25
CA SER A 222 9.42 20.28 13.54
C SER A 222 8.87 19.43 14.68
N ALA A 223 9.28 18.16 14.79
CA ALA A 223 8.83 17.28 15.86
C ALA A 223 9.40 17.68 17.22
N VAL A 224 10.71 17.99 17.28
CA VAL A 224 11.37 18.42 18.52
C VAL A 224 10.82 19.78 18.98
N THR A 225 10.63 20.73 18.06
CA THR A 225 10.04 22.04 18.37
C THR A 225 8.60 21.89 18.88
N GLY A 226 7.81 21.00 18.26
CA GLY A 226 6.45 20.69 18.70
C GLY A 226 6.38 20.11 20.12
N ILE A 227 7.29 19.21 20.47
CA ILE A 227 7.37 18.62 21.82
C ILE A 227 7.75 19.68 22.85
N VAL A 228 8.75 20.52 22.55
CA VAL A 228 9.21 21.57 23.49
C VAL A 228 8.11 22.61 23.72
N VAL A 229 7.46 23.09 22.66
CA VAL A 229 6.35 24.04 22.77
C VAL A 229 5.15 23.42 23.49
N GLY A 230 4.81 22.17 23.18
CA GLY A 230 3.75 21.42 23.85
C GLY A 230 4.02 21.22 25.34
N ALA A 231 5.25 20.90 25.72
CA ALA A 231 5.65 20.74 27.12
C ALA A 231 5.59 22.06 27.91
N LEU A 232 6.04 23.18 27.30
CA LEU A 232 5.97 24.51 27.92
C LEU A 232 4.52 24.98 28.10
N LEU A 233 3.67 24.79 27.09
CA LEU A 233 2.24 25.10 27.19
C LEU A 233 1.53 24.21 28.22
N GLY A 234 1.85 22.92 28.26
CA GLY A 234 1.33 21.98 29.25
C GLY A 234 1.73 22.36 30.68
N ALA A 235 3.00 22.68 30.90
CA ALA A 235 3.49 23.15 32.20
C ALA A 235 2.85 24.48 32.61
N GLY A 236 2.67 25.41 31.66
CA GLY A 236 1.96 26.67 31.87
C GLY A 236 0.51 26.47 32.29
N LEU A 237 -0.22 25.58 31.62
CA LEU A 237 -1.60 25.24 31.96
C LEU A 237 -1.71 24.55 33.32
N LEU A 238 -0.80 23.63 33.66
CA LEU A 238 -0.77 22.98 34.97
C LEU A 238 -0.48 23.98 36.09
N MET A 239 0.45 24.91 35.88
CA MET A 239 0.72 26.00 36.82
C MET A 239 -0.50 26.92 36.97
N ALA A 240 -1.13 27.35 35.87
CA ALA A 240 -2.34 28.16 35.92
C ALA A 240 -3.45 27.44 36.68
N PHE A 241 -3.68 26.16 36.39
CA PHE A 241 -4.66 25.33 37.08
C PHE A 241 -4.34 25.22 38.58
N TYR A 242 -3.07 25.00 38.94
CA TYR A 242 -2.63 24.98 40.33
C TYR A 242 -2.91 26.30 41.05
N PHE A 243 -2.57 27.44 40.44
CA PHE A 243 -2.85 28.77 41.01
C PHE A 243 -4.34 29.06 41.10
N PHE A 244 -5.13 28.69 40.09
CA PHE A 244 -6.60 28.80 40.14
C PHE A 244 -7.16 27.97 41.28
N ARG A 245 -6.74 26.73 41.43
CA ARG A 245 -7.21 25.82 42.48
C ARG A 245 -6.79 26.31 43.87
N LYS A 246 -5.57 26.81 44.01
CA LYS A 246 -5.06 27.41 45.26
C LYS A 246 -5.84 28.68 45.62
N LYS A 247 -6.09 29.57 44.65
CA LYS A 247 -6.89 30.78 44.86
C LYS A 247 -8.34 30.45 45.20
N TYR A 248 -8.94 29.48 44.53
CA TYR A 248 -10.29 28.98 44.86
C TYR A 248 -10.35 28.41 46.28
N ARG A 249 -9.38 27.58 46.66
CA ARG A 249 -9.31 27.00 48.01
C ARG A 249 -9.19 28.09 49.08
N ILE A 250 -8.28 29.05 48.91
CA ILE A 250 -8.13 30.19 49.84
C ILE A 250 -9.42 31.02 49.91
N THR A 251 -10.10 31.21 48.78
CA THR A 251 -11.36 31.98 48.73
C THR A 251 -12.48 31.25 49.47
N ILE A 252 -12.58 29.93 49.33
CA ILE A 252 -13.55 29.11 50.08
C ILE A 252 -13.22 29.11 51.58
N GLU A 253 -11.96 28.92 51.97
CA GLU A 253 -11.56 28.93 53.39
C GLU A 253 -11.87 30.28 54.05
N ARG A 254 -11.68 31.41 53.35
CA ARG A 254 -12.08 32.73 53.84
C ARG A 254 -13.59 32.91 53.97
N ARG A 255 -14.38 32.38 53.04
CA ARG A 255 -15.86 32.44 53.12
C ARG A 255 -16.37 31.61 54.30
N ASN A 256 -15.83 30.41 54.52
CA ASN A 256 -16.19 29.57 55.65
C ASN A 256 -15.86 30.25 56.99
N GLN A 257 -14.67 30.88 57.13
CA GLN A 257 -14.33 31.63 58.35
C GLN A 257 -15.25 32.84 58.58
N GLN A 258 -15.65 33.54 57.52
CA GLN A 258 -16.60 34.64 57.60
C GLN A 258 -18.00 34.15 58.01
N GLU A 259 -18.46 33.02 57.48
CA GLU A 259 -19.73 32.39 57.86
C GLU A 259 -19.71 31.90 59.31
N GLU A 260 -18.64 31.23 59.76
CA GLU A 260 -18.48 30.81 61.16
C GLU A 260 -18.45 32.02 62.11
N SER A 261 -17.76 33.10 61.75
CA SER A 261 -17.75 34.34 62.53
C SER A 261 -19.14 34.99 62.60
N ASN A 262 -19.90 35.00 61.50
CA ASN A 262 -21.25 35.54 61.47
C ASN A 262 -22.22 34.69 62.30
N ILE A 263 -22.12 33.35 62.24
CA ILE A 263 -22.92 32.43 63.06
C ILE A 263 -22.59 32.63 64.55
N GLY A 264 -21.31 32.77 64.90
CA GLY A 264 -20.87 33.07 66.26
C GLY A 264 -21.48 34.36 66.80
N LYS A 265 -21.41 35.46 66.04
CA LYS A 265 -22.05 36.74 66.42
C LYS A 265 -23.56 36.63 66.53
N HIS A 266 -24.22 35.89 65.64
CA HIS A 266 -25.66 35.66 65.72
C HIS A 266 -26.07 34.90 66.99
N ARG A 267 -25.22 33.97 67.44
CA ARG A 267 -25.41 33.21 68.67
C ARG A 267 -25.22 34.08 69.91
N GLU A 268 -24.17 34.90 69.96
CA GLU A 268 -23.95 35.87 71.05
C GLU A 268 -25.13 36.85 71.17
N LEU A 269 -25.59 37.45 70.06
CA LEU A 269 -26.75 38.34 70.08
C LEU A 269 -28.04 37.66 70.58
N ARG A 270 -28.20 36.36 70.27
CA ARG A 270 -29.33 35.56 70.76
C ARG A 270 -29.20 35.28 72.26
N GLU A 271 -28.00 34.95 72.74
CA GLU A 271 -27.74 34.70 74.17
C GLU A 271 -27.89 35.98 75.00
N ASP A 272 -27.43 37.13 74.48
CA ASP A 272 -27.63 38.44 75.12
C ASP A 272 -29.11 38.86 75.16
N SER A 273 -29.88 38.60 74.08
CA SER A 273 -31.33 38.82 74.07
C SER A 273 -32.06 37.96 75.09
N ILE A 274 -31.67 36.68 75.22
CA ILE A 274 -32.24 35.80 76.25
C ILE A 274 -31.88 36.32 77.64
N ARG A 275 -30.62 36.71 77.87
CA ARG A 275 -30.17 37.24 79.16
C ARG A 275 -30.86 38.57 79.52
N SER A 276 -31.14 39.45 78.55
CA SER A 276 -31.91 40.67 78.80
C SER A 276 -33.37 40.37 79.14
N HIS A 277 -33.97 39.32 78.60
CA HIS A 277 -35.32 38.89 78.94
C HIS A 277 -35.43 38.29 80.35
N PHE A 278 -34.38 37.63 80.86
CA PHE A 278 -34.33 37.10 82.23
C PHE A 278 -33.84 38.10 83.29
N SER A 279 -33.43 39.31 82.89
CA SER A 279 -33.03 40.37 83.83
C SER A 279 -34.18 41.35 84.15
N VAL A 280 -35.37 41.12 83.57
CA VAL A 280 -36.56 41.99 83.70
C VAL A 280 -37.81 41.19 84.16
N ALA A 281 -37.65 39.97 84.66
CA ALA A 281 -38.72 39.17 85.25
C ALA A 281 -38.25 38.39 86.48
#